data_AF-A0A9D1GJM8-F1
#
_entry.id   AF-A0A9D1GJM8-F1
#
_cell.length_a   1.000
_cell.length_b   1.000
_cell.length_c   1.000
_cell.angle_alpha   90.00
_cell.angle_beta   90.00
_cell.angle_gamma   90.00
#
_symmetry.space_group_name_H-M   'P 1'
#
loop_
_entity.id
_entity.type
_entity.pdbx_description
1 polymer ?
#
loop_
_entity_poly.entity_id
_entity_poly.type
_entity_poly.pdbx_seq_one_letter_code
_entity_poly.pdbx_strand_id
1 'polypeptide(L)'
;MNTKIQILKSLQYIEQNLENNITISEIANAAGYSKAYFSRYFRAEMQMSVMEYVKKRRLIKASDSILNGEKIIDAALQFCWQTPSGFTKAFKKEFSFSPALLKAMMMHIEDLGGNSMSHVFMKATDFHASHEELFLRLKSELENSGAKIKTGELESIYSCACQIYAGKLRYSGDEYITHPLNVAILLAEMNADINTVYAGMFCDALNKTAVIPEQLQQILPAKAAAIAEKASEIPCAFETAEEEVILVKLAERLHNMRTLKFMDKQKQEQKARETLEQIMPLARKMGNSRLANELNDLALKYLCGE
;
A
#
# COMPACT_ATOMS: atom_id res chain seq x y z
N MET A 1 -13.32 13.10 23.25
CA MET A 1 -12.24 12.13 22.95
C MET A 1 -12.14 11.98 21.43
N ASN A 2 -10.95 12.16 20.86
CA ASN A 2 -10.75 11.96 19.42
C ASN A 2 -10.74 10.44 19.13
N THR A 3 -11.80 9.94 18.51
CA THR A 3 -12.00 8.51 18.18
C THR A 3 -10.87 7.95 17.31
N LYS A 4 -10.29 8.78 16.43
CA LYS A 4 -9.14 8.40 15.57
C LYS A 4 -7.87 8.08 16.36
N ILE A 5 -7.56 8.86 17.40
CA ILE A 5 -6.39 8.60 18.26
C ILE A 5 -6.54 7.27 19.01
N GLN A 6 -7.75 6.93 19.42
CA GLN A 6 -8.00 5.73 20.20
C GLN A 6 -7.98 4.46 19.34
N ILE A 7 -8.44 4.52 18.07
CA ILE A 7 -8.27 3.36 17.18
C ILE A 7 -6.79 3.07 16.91
N LEU A 8 -5.98 4.12 16.69
CA LEU A 8 -4.53 3.97 16.54
C LEU A 8 -3.89 3.27 17.74
N LYS A 9 -4.21 3.69 18.97
CA LYS A 9 -3.71 3.01 20.18
C LYS A 9 -4.12 1.55 20.25
N SER A 10 -5.34 1.22 19.83
CA SER A 10 -5.81 -0.16 19.81
C SER A 10 -5.04 -1.01 18.80
N LEU A 11 -4.76 -0.47 17.61
CA LEU A 11 -3.96 -1.14 16.57
C LEU A 11 -2.50 -1.31 17.03
N GLN A 12 -1.91 -0.28 17.64
CA GLN A 12 -0.56 -0.36 18.20
C GLN A 12 -0.45 -1.44 19.28
N TYR A 13 -1.42 -1.47 20.20
CA TYR A 13 -1.48 -2.49 21.25
C TYR A 13 -1.59 -3.90 20.65
N ILE A 14 -2.42 -4.09 19.62
CA ILE A 14 -2.53 -5.37 18.92
C ILE A 14 -1.19 -5.79 18.34
N GLU A 15 -0.51 -4.94 17.57
CA GLU A 15 0.76 -5.28 16.91
C GLU A 15 1.85 -5.66 17.91
N GLN A 16 1.97 -4.92 19.00
CA GLN A 16 2.99 -5.17 20.04
C GLN A 16 2.72 -6.44 20.85
N ASN A 17 1.55 -7.06 20.70
CA ASN A 17 1.13 -8.21 21.49
C ASN A 17 0.62 -9.37 20.62
N LEU A 18 1.00 -9.43 19.34
CA LEU A 18 0.59 -10.53 18.45
C LEU A 18 1.11 -11.89 18.91
N GLU A 19 2.29 -11.92 19.54
CA GLU A 19 2.92 -13.11 20.13
C GLU A 19 2.36 -13.48 21.52
N ASN A 20 1.45 -12.66 22.06
CA ASN A 20 0.80 -12.89 23.34
C ASN A 20 -0.67 -13.24 23.16
N ASN A 21 -1.25 -13.99 24.11
CA ASN A 21 -2.69 -14.25 24.12
C ASN A 21 -3.46 -13.00 24.58
N ILE A 22 -3.85 -12.15 23.63
CA ILE A 22 -4.64 -10.94 23.89
C ILE A 22 -6.15 -11.16 23.78
N THR A 23 -6.89 -10.42 24.60
CA THR A 23 -8.35 -10.40 24.66
C THR A 23 -8.92 -9.06 24.20
N ILE A 24 -10.19 -9.05 23.78
CA ILE A 24 -10.89 -7.81 23.39
C ILE A 24 -10.93 -6.80 24.55
N SER A 25 -11.03 -7.28 25.80
CA SER A 25 -11.07 -6.42 26.98
C SER A 25 -9.75 -5.66 27.16
N GLU A 26 -8.62 -6.34 26.98
CA GLU A 26 -7.29 -5.72 27.10
C GLU A 26 -7.07 -4.67 26.00
N ILE A 27 -7.41 -5.02 24.75
CA ILE A 27 -7.31 -4.09 23.60
C ILE A 27 -8.19 -2.86 23.82
N ALA A 28 -9.45 -3.06 24.27
CA ALA A 28 -10.38 -1.98 24.55
C ALA A 28 -9.88 -1.06 25.68
N ASN A 29 -9.35 -1.65 26.75
CA ASN A 29 -8.79 -0.91 27.88
C ASN A 29 -7.57 -0.08 27.46
N ALA A 30 -6.67 -0.64 26.64
CA ALA A 30 -5.52 0.08 26.07
C ALA A 30 -5.94 1.30 25.22
N ALA A 31 -7.09 1.19 24.55
CA ALA A 31 -7.70 2.27 23.77
C ALA A 31 -8.59 3.24 24.59
N GLY A 32 -8.73 3.02 25.89
CA GLY A 32 -9.57 3.85 26.77
C GLY A 32 -11.08 3.69 26.54
N TYR A 33 -11.53 2.52 26.09
CA TYR A 33 -12.95 2.24 25.81
C TYR A 33 -13.49 1.04 26.60
N SER A 34 -14.81 1.04 26.82
CA SER A 34 -15.49 -0.17 27.25
C SER A 34 -15.49 -1.21 26.11
N LYS A 35 -15.39 -2.50 26.47
CA LYS A 35 -15.39 -3.63 25.51
C LYS A 35 -16.53 -3.55 24.48
N ALA A 36 -17.74 -3.26 24.94
CA ALA A 36 -18.93 -3.23 24.09
C ALA A 36 -18.96 -2.05 23.12
N TYR A 37 -18.49 -0.87 23.55
CA TYR A 37 -18.36 0.28 22.67
C TYR A 37 -17.25 0.05 21.64
N PHE A 38 -16.07 -0.36 22.10
CA PHE A 38 -14.91 -0.62 21.25
C PHE A 38 -15.22 -1.65 20.15
N SER A 39 -15.87 -2.76 20.49
CA SER A 39 -16.19 -3.80 19.51
C SER A 39 -17.09 -3.31 18.39
N ARG A 40 -18.09 -2.45 18.71
CA ARG A 40 -18.99 -1.86 17.71
C ARG A 40 -18.25 -0.84 16.84
N TYR A 41 -17.49 0.04 17.47
CA TYR A 41 -16.70 1.06 16.79
C TYR A 41 -15.65 0.43 15.87
N PHE A 42 -14.85 -0.50 16.37
CA PHE A 42 -13.84 -1.21 15.58
C PHE A 42 -14.45 -1.95 14.39
N ARG A 43 -15.61 -2.60 14.56
CA ARG A 43 -16.29 -3.28 13.45
C ARG A 43 -16.76 -2.30 12.38
N ALA A 44 -17.31 -1.15 12.77
CA ALA A 44 -17.73 -0.11 11.83
C ALA A 44 -16.54 0.46 11.04
N GLU A 45 -15.41 0.68 11.72
CA GLU A 45 -14.20 1.23 11.10
C GLU A 45 -13.47 0.20 10.24
N MET A 46 -13.16 -0.97 10.81
CA MET A 46 -12.27 -1.97 10.22
C MET A 46 -12.99 -2.98 9.33
N GLN A 47 -14.33 -2.91 9.27
CA GLN A 47 -15.19 -3.83 8.51
C GLN A 47 -15.02 -5.31 8.91
N MET A 48 -14.49 -5.57 10.10
CA MET A 48 -14.29 -6.92 10.65
C MET A 48 -14.29 -6.88 12.18
N SER A 49 -14.45 -8.04 12.82
CA SER A 49 -14.35 -8.09 14.28
C SER A 49 -12.91 -7.89 14.77
N VAL A 50 -12.74 -7.43 16.02
CA VAL A 50 -11.42 -7.24 16.64
C VAL A 50 -10.58 -8.53 16.56
N MET A 51 -11.14 -9.68 16.94
CA MET A 51 -10.40 -10.94 16.94
C MET A 51 -10.15 -11.51 15.55
N GLU A 52 -10.99 -11.16 14.57
CA GLU A 52 -10.75 -11.48 13.17
C GLU A 52 -9.57 -10.69 12.62
N TYR A 53 -9.48 -9.39 12.95
CA TYR A 53 -8.30 -8.57 12.64
C TYR A 53 -7.04 -9.15 13.29
N VAL A 54 -7.06 -9.45 14.59
CA VAL A 54 -5.92 -10.08 15.29
C VAL A 54 -5.47 -11.37 14.61
N LYS A 55 -6.41 -12.26 14.24
CA LYS A 55 -6.08 -13.50 13.51
C LYS A 55 -5.42 -13.21 12.18
N LYS A 56 -5.93 -12.25 11.41
CA LYS A 56 -5.36 -11.86 10.11
C LYS A 56 -3.94 -11.28 10.26
N ARG A 57 -3.70 -10.43 11.26
CA ARG A 57 -2.35 -9.91 11.57
C ARG A 57 -1.37 -11.02 11.96
N ARG A 58 -1.79 -11.97 12.79
CA ARG A 58 -1.00 -13.16 13.14
C ARG A 58 -0.69 -14.03 11.93
N LEU A 59 -1.63 -14.22 11.01
CA LEU A 59 -1.37 -14.94 9.76
C LEU A 59 -0.30 -14.24 8.92
N ILE A 60 -0.40 -12.92 8.76
CA ILE A 60 0.58 -12.14 7.98
C ILE A 60 1.98 -12.22 8.61
N LYS A 61 2.11 -11.99 9.92
CA LYS A 61 3.42 -12.10 10.60
C LYS A 61 4.01 -13.51 10.54
N ALA A 62 3.18 -14.54 10.69
CA ALA A 62 3.63 -15.91 10.49
C ALA A 62 4.07 -16.18 9.04
N SER A 63 3.39 -15.60 8.04
CA SER A 63 3.83 -15.68 6.63
C SER A 63 5.21 -15.07 6.44
N ASP A 64 5.46 -13.88 7.01
CA ASP A 64 6.75 -13.19 6.93
C ASP A 64 7.87 -14.06 7.55
N SER A 65 7.62 -14.62 8.73
CA SER A 65 8.51 -15.59 9.39
C SER A 65 8.83 -16.79 8.48
N ILE A 66 7.81 -17.40 7.87
CA ILE A 66 7.97 -18.54 6.95
C ILE A 66 8.79 -18.15 5.72
N LEU A 67 8.54 -16.95 5.18
CA LEU A 67 9.28 -16.39 4.05
C LEU A 67 10.72 -15.99 4.39
N ASN A 68 11.06 -15.90 5.67
CA ASN A 68 12.43 -15.73 6.15
C ASN A 68 13.08 -17.06 6.56
N GLY A 69 12.48 -18.19 6.18
CA GLY A 69 13.03 -19.54 6.37
C GLY A 69 12.50 -20.29 7.59
N GLU A 70 11.73 -19.65 8.47
CA GLU A 70 11.22 -20.29 9.68
C GLU A 70 10.34 -21.51 9.38
N LYS A 71 10.35 -22.51 10.26
CA LYS A 71 9.45 -23.67 10.10
C LYS A 71 8.02 -23.22 10.32
N ILE A 72 7.11 -23.76 9.51
CA ILE A 72 5.67 -23.42 9.54
C ILE A 72 5.07 -23.61 10.94
N ILE A 73 5.48 -24.67 11.65
CA ILE A 73 4.99 -24.96 13.00
C ILE A 73 5.48 -23.93 14.00
N ASP A 74 6.76 -23.54 13.92
CA ASP A 74 7.39 -22.59 14.83
C ASP A 74 6.76 -21.20 14.66
N ALA A 75 6.62 -20.74 13.40
CA ALA A 75 5.94 -19.47 13.09
C ALA A 75 4.47 -19.47 13.55
N ALA A 76 3.75 -20.58 13.40
CA ALA A 76 2.38 -20.69 13.90
C ALA A 76 2.30 -20.57 15.43
N LEU A 77 3.21 -21.23 16.15
CA LEU A 77 3.27 -21.19 17.61
C LEU A 77 3.67 -19.81 18.13
N GLN A 78 4.67 -19.17 17.52
CA GLN A 78 5.12 -17.81 17.84
C GLN A 78 3.94 -16.83 17.83
N PHE A 79 3.09 -16.90 16.80
CA PHE A 79 1.92 -16.03 16.69
C PHE A 79 0.63 -16.63 17.27
N CYS A 80 0.76 -17.39 18.37
CA CYS A 80 -0.34 -17.84 19.23
C CYS A 80 -1.42 -18.70 18.51
N TRP A 81 -1.06 -19.53 17.54
CA TRP A 81 -1.97 -20.53 16.99
C TRP A 81 -1.96 -21.79 17.84
N GLN A 82 -3.14 -22.17 18.37
CA GLN A 82 -3.27 -23.33 19.25
C GLN A 82 -2.88 -24.67 18.58
N THR A 83 -3.09 -24.77 17.26
CA THR A 83 -2.77 -25.99 16.51
C THR A 83 -2.23 -25.65 15.12
N PRO A 84 -1.25 -26.41 14.60
CA PRO A 84 -0.77 -26.26 13.22
C PRO A 84 -1.87 -26.46 12.16
N SER A 85 -2.83 -27.37 12.42
CA SER A 85 -3.98 -27.60 11.55
C SER A 85 -4.93 -26.40 11.52
N GLY A 86 -5.16 -25.77 12.69
CA GLY A 86 -5.95 -24.55 12.80
C GLY A 86 -5.31 -23.37 12.04
N PHE A 87 -4.00 -23.20 12.19
CA PHE A 87 -3.20 -22.24 11.42
C PHE A 87 -3.34 -22.49 9.92
N THR A 88 -3.06 -23.71 9.46
CA THR A 88 -3.12 -24.07 8.04
C THR A 88 -4.50 -23.81 7.42
N LYS A 89 -5.58 -24.12 8.14
CA LYS A 89 -6.95 -23.88 7.66
C LYS A 89 -7.26 -22.38 7.56
N ALA A 90 -6.87 -21.60 8.56
CA ALA A 90 -7.07 -20.16 8.54
C ALA A 90 -6.22 -19.49 7.44
N PHE A 91 -4.97 -19.92 7.30
CA PHE A 91 -4.06 -19.47 6.26
C PHE A 91 -4.62 -19.73 4.85
N LYS A 92 -5.08 -20.96 4.58
CA LYS A 92 -5.74 -21.30 3.31
C LYS A 92 -6.97 -20.45 3.03
N LYS A 93 -7.76 -20.16 4.07
CA LYS A 93 -8.94 -19.32 3.94
C LYS A 93 -8.58 -17.87 3.58
N GLU A 94 -7.49 -17.34 4.15
CA GLU A 94 -7.07 -15.95 3.94
C GLU A 94 -6.32 -15.75 2.61
N PHE A 95 -5.39 -16.64 2.28
CA PHE A 95 -4.47 -16.46 1.16
C PHE A 95 -4.79 -17.33 -0.06
N SER A 96 -5.81 -18.20 0.02
CA SER A 96 -6.18 -19.16 -1.03
C SER A 96 -5.14 -20.25 -1.35
N PHE A 97 -4.03 -20.32 -0.60
CA PHE A 97 -3.03 -21.38 -0.71
C PHE A 97 -2.54 -21.83 0.68
N SER A 98 -1.79 -22.93 0.73
CA SER A 98 -1.26 -23.47 2.00
C SER A 98 0.09 -22.85 2.40
N PRO A 99 0.43 -22.79 3.70
CA PRO A 99 1.77 -22.37 4.13
C PRO A 99 2.89 -23.24 3.54
N ALA A 100 2.61 -24.53 3.30
CA ALA A 100 3.55 -25.43 2.64
C ALA A 100 3.79 -25.06 1.18
N LEU A 101 2.75 -24.61 0.47
CA LEU A 101 2.89 -24.10 -0.89
C LEU A 101 3.70 -22.79 -0.91
N LEU A 102 3.47 -21.89 0.04
CA LEU A 102 4.28 -20.68 0.20
C LEU A 102 5.77 -21.02 0.37
N LYS A 103 6.08 -21.97 1.27
CA LYS A 103 7.46 -22.41 1.52
C LYS A 103 8.09 -23.12 0.32
N ALA A 104 7.33 -23.95 -0.39
CA ALA A 104 7.80 -24.61 -1.61
C ALA A 104 8.06 -23.60 -2.75
N MET A 105 7.19 -22.60 -2.91
CA MET A 105 7.39 -21.51 -3.86
C MET A 105 8.68 -20.75 -3.57
N MET A 106 8.96 -20.45 -2.29
CA MET A 106 10.21 -19.81 -1.89
C MET A 106 11.45 -20.66 -2.17
N MET A 107 11.44 -21.95 -1.82
CA MET A 107 12.55 -22.87 -2.08
C MET A 107 12.88 -22.96 -3.59
N HIS A 108 11.85 -23.05 -4.44
CA HIS A 108 12.04 -23.05 -5.88
C HIS A 108 12.58 -21.71 -6.44
N ILE A 109 12.22 -20.58 -5.82
CA ILE A 109 12.72 -19.25 -6.19
C ILE A 109 14.21 -19.10 -5.86
N GLU A 110 14.63 -19.58 -4.69
CA GLU A 110 16.03 -19.59 -4.27
C GLU A 110 16.89 -20.45 -5.20
N ASP A 111 16.39 -21.63 -5.59
CA ASP A 111 17.07 -22.56 -6.50
C ASP A 111 17.17 -22.06 -7.95
N LEU A 112 16.24 -21.21 -8.40
CA LEU A 112 16.18 -20.68 -9.77
C LEU A 112 16.82 -19.29 -9.91
N GLY A 113 17.32 -18.69 -8.82
CA GLY A 113 17.97 -17.38 -8.85
C GLY A 113 17.07 -16.23 -9.33
N GLY A 114 15.74 -16.32 -9.18
CA GLY A 114 14.79 -15.38 -9.82
C GLY A 114 13.43 -15.19 -9.12
N ASN A 115 13.02 -13.92 -8.99
CA ASN A 115 11.89 -13.36 -8.22
C ASN A 115 10.49 -13.56 -8.88
N SER A 116 10.21 -14.74 -9.43
CA SER A 116 9.07 -14.99 -10.34
C SER A 116 7.71 -15.26 -9.65
N MET A 117 7.45 -14.64 -8.49
CA MET A 117 6.12 -14.60 -7.82
C MET A 117 5.58 -13.18 -7.67
N SER A 118 6.14 -12.25 -8.43
CA SER A 118 5.77 -10.83 -8.49
C SER A 118 4.31 -10.51 -8.80
N HIS A 119 3.49 -11.47 -9.19
CA HIS A 119 2.06 -11.25 -9.44
C HIS A 119 1.19 -11.49 -8.19
N VAL A 120 1.68 -12.26 -7.21
CA VAL A 120 0.94 -12.53 -5.94
C VAL A 120 1.21 -11.45 -4.88
N PHE A 121 2.35 -10.75 -4.95
CA PHE A 121 2.68 -9.56 -4.14
C PHE A 121 2.86 -8.31 -5.03
N MET A 122 2.36 -7.13 -4.63
CA MET A 122 2.62 -5.92 -5.43
C MET A 122 4.13 -5.78 -5.48
N LYS A 123 4.71 -5.68 -6.69
CA LYS A 123 6.16 -5.75 -6.85
C LYS A 123 6.81 -4.72 -5.92
N ALA A 124 7.91 -5.11 -5.27
CA ALA A 124 8.66 -4.18 -4.44
C ALA A 124 9.06 -2.94 -5.26
N THR A 125 9.14 -1.80 -4.59
CA THR A 125 9.68 -0.58 -5.19
C THR A 125 11.19 -0.77 -5.35
N ASP A 126 11.67 -0.67 -6.58
CA ASP A 126 13.10 -0.75 -6.87
C ASP A 126 13.75 0.55 -6.38
N PHE A 127 14.55 0.45 -5.32
CA PHE A 127 15.31 1.59 -4.82
C PHE A 127 16.41 1.95 -5.83
N HIS A 128 16.57 3.23 -6.13
CA HIS A 128 17.62 3.77 -7.01
C HIS A 128 17.55 3.34 -8.49
N ALA A 129 16.44 2.74 -8.95
CA ALA A 129 16.22 2.51 -10.37
C ALA A 129 16.15 3.85 -11.13
N SER A 130 16.73 3.89 -12.32
CA SER A 130 16.67 5.07 -13.18
C SER A 130 15.25 5.32 -13.69
N HIS A 131 14.95 6.56 -14.08
CA HIS A 131 13.63 6.86 -14.63
C HIS A 131 13.38 6.16 -15.98
N GLU A 132 14.44 5.82 -16.74
CA GLU A 132 14.36 5.02 -17.96
C GLU A 132 14.04 3.56 -17.67
N GLU A 133 14.67 2.96 -16.66
CA GLU A 133 14.39 1.58 -16.23
C GLU A 133 12.93 1.45 -15.76
N LEU A 134 12.47 2.39 -14.94
CA LEU A 134 11.08 2.44 -14.49
C LEU A 134 10.10 2.64 -15.66
N PHE A 135 10.47 3.45 -16.65
CA PHE A 135 9.63 3.66 -17.83
C PHE A 135 9.51 2.39 -18.69
N LEU A 136 10.61 1.67 -18.91
CA LEU A 136 10.59 0.37 -19.61
C LEU A 136 9.72 -0.65 -18.86
N ARG A 137 9.81 -0.67 -17.53
CA ARG A 137 8.95 -1.51 -16.69
C ARG A 137 7.48 -1.13 -16.84
N LEU A 138 7.13 0.16 -16.77
CA LEU A 138 5.76 0.63 -16.97
C LEU A 138 5.22 0.19 -18.34
N LYS A 139 6.03 0.33 -19.40
CA LYS A 139 5.67 -0.10 -20.74
C LYS A 139 5.37 -1.60 -20.79
N SER A 140 6.21 -2.43 -20.19
CA SER A 140 5.99 -3.87 -20.11
C SER A 140 4.70 -4.25 -19.35
N GLU A 141 4.40 -3.58 -18.23
CA GLU A 141 3.15 -3.82 -17.49
C GLU A 141 1.91 -3.44 -18.31
N LEU A 142 1.97 -2.33 -19.05
CA LEU A 142 0.87 -1.88 -19.91
C LEU A 142 0.66 -2.81 -21.11
N GLU A 143 1.74 -3.34 -21.70
CA GLU A 143 1.66 -4.36 -22.76
C GLU A 143 1.03 -5.66 -22.23
N ASN A 144 1.42 -6.12 -21.03
CA ASN A 144 0.89 -7.34 -20.41
C ASN A 144 -0.60 -7.24 -20.03
N SER A 145 -1.06 -6.05 -19.64
CA SER A 145 -2.48 -5.81 -19.33
C SER A 145 -3.38 -5.71 -20.57
N GLY A 146 -2.80 -5.66 -21.78
CA GLY A 146 -3.53 -5.50 -23.03
C GLY A 146 -4.08 -4.08 -23.23
N ALA A 147 -3.49 -3.08 -22.58
CA ALA A 147 -3.90 -1.69 -22.72
C ALA A 147 -3.73 -1.21 -24.17
N LYS A 148 -4.79 -0.64 -24.75
CA LYS A 148 -4.75 -0.07 -26.10
C LYS A 148 -4.18 1.35 -26.04
N ILE A 149 -2.89 1.47 -26.29
CA ILE A 149 -2.17 2.75 -26.28
C ILE A 149 -1.91 3.19 -27.71
N LYS A 150 -2.14 4.47 -28.01
CA LYS A 150 -1.78 5.03 -29.32
C LYS A 150 -0.26 5.07 -29.46
N THR A 151 0.24 4.71 -30.62
CA THR A 151 1.69 4.70 -30.90
C THR A 151 2.33 6.05 -30.56
N GLY A 152 3.36 6.03 -29.70
CA GLY A 152 4.13 7.22 -29.29
C GLY A 152 3.48 8.10 -28.22
N GLU A 153 2.23 7.83 -27.82
CA GLU A 153 1.53 8.64 -26.82
C GLU A 153 2.17 8.52 -25.44
N LEU A 154 2.49 7.28 -25.02
CA LEU A 154 3.13 7.00 -23.74
C LEU A 154 4.53 7.65 -23.65
N GLU A 155 5.34 7.53 -24.72
CA GLU A 155 6.66 8.17 -24.81
C GLU A 155 6.58 9.70 -24.73
N SER A 156 5.57 10.31 -25.38
CA SER A 156 5.34 11.75 -25.32
C SER A 156 4.98 12.22 -23.92
N ILE A 157 4.03 11.53 -23.26
CA ILE A 157 3.58 11.87 -21.91
C ILE A 157 4.72 11.71 -20.90
N TYR A 158 5.53 10.66 -21.06
CA TYR A 158 6.73 10.44 -20.27
C TYR A 158 7.76 11.55 -20.40
N SER A 159 8.06 12.00 -21.62
CA SER A 159 8.99 13.10 -21.87
C SER A 159 8.52 14.39 -21.17
N CYS A 160 7.23 14.71 -21.26
CA CYS A 160 6.65 15.86 -20.56
C CYS A 160 6.78 15.73 -19.03
N ALA A 161 6.52 14.54 -18.47
CA ALA A 161 6.70 14.30 -17.04
C ALA A 161 8.16 14.52 -16.61
N CYS A 162 9.14 14.00 -17.37
CA CYS A 162 10.56 14.22 -17.10
C CYS A 162 10.92 15.72 -17.04
N GLN A 163 10.40 16.52 -17.99
CA GLN A 163 10.62 17.97 -18.02
C GLN A 163 10.01 18.68 -16.81
N ILE A 164 8.80 18.30 -16.40
CA ILE A 164 8.09 18.92 -15.28
C ILE A 164 8.80 18.70 -13.94
N TYR A 165 9.34 17.50 -13.74
CA TYR A 165 10.02 17.14 -12.50
C TYR A 165 11.55 17.37 -12.56
N ALA A 166 12.07 17.89 -13.67
CA ALA A 166 13.51 18.11 -13.86
C ALA A 166 14.13 18.94 -12.73
N GLY A 167 15.31 18.51 -12.27
CA GLY A 167 16.06 19.19 -11.19
C GLY A 167 15.44 19.08 -9.79
N LYS A 168 14.33 18.36 -9.63
CA LYS A 168 13.76 18.04 -8.31
C LYS A 168 14.29 16.69 -7.84
N LEU A 169 14.55 16.56 -6.54
CA LEU A 169 15.03 15.34 -5.92
C LEU A 169 14.07 14.85 -4.83
N ARG A 170 13.99 13.54 -4.65
CA ARG A 170 13.35 12.88 -3.50
C ARG A 170 14.25 12.98 -2.27
N TYR A 171 13.68 12.68 -1.10
CA TYR A 171 14.46 12.53 0.13
C TYR A 171 15.51 11.41 0.05
N SER A 172 15.33 10.42 -0.83
CA SER A 172 16.32 9.37 -1.10
C SER A 172 17.55 9.87 -1.87
N GLY A 173 17.48 11.05 -2.47
CA GLY A 173 18.48 11.56 -3.43
C GLY A 173 18.16 11.23 -4.88
N ASP A 174 17.17 10.37 -5.15
CA ASP A 174 16.78 10.01 -6.53
C ASP A 174 16.04 11.17 -7.21
N GLU A 175 16.03 11.16 -8.54
CA GLU A 175 15.25 12.12 -9.32
C GLU A 175 13.76 12.03 -9.00
N TYR A 176 13.08 13.17 -8.92
CA TYR A 176 11.69 13.18 -8.46
C TYR A 176 10.74 12.40 -9.36
N ILE A 177 10.99 12.37 -10.67
CA ILE A 177 10.21 11.63 -11.67
C ILE A 177 10.09 10.12 -11.35
N THR A 178 11.05 9.55 -10.63
CA THR A 178 11.01 8.14 -10.21
C THR A 178 9.77 7.84 -9.35
N HIS A 179 9.30 8.79 -8.53
CA HIS A 179 8.10 8.60 -7.73
C HIS A 179 6.82 8.51 -8.58
N PRO A 180 6.47 9.51 -9.41
CA PRO A 180 5.30 9.40 -10.30
C PRO A 180 5.33 8.19 -11.23
N LEU A 181 6.52 7.76 -11.71
CA LEU A 181 6.63 6.54 -12.49
C LEU A 181 6.28 5.29 -11.69
N ASN A 182 6.80 5.16 -10.46
CA ASN A 182 6.41 4.06 -9.59
C ASN A 182 4.90 4.08 -9.26
N VAL A 183 4.31 5.27 -9.12
CA VAL A 183 2.85 5.40 -8.95
C VAL A 183 2.11 4.89 -10.18
N ALA A 184 2.54 5.26 -11.38
CA ALA A 184 1.98 4.77 -12.63
C ALA A 184 2.13 3.24 -12.80
N ILE A 185 3.27 2.67 -12.41
CA ILE A 185 3.50 1.21 -12.41
C ILE A 185 2.53 0.52 -11.46
N LEU A 186 2.35 1.03 -10.24
CA LEU A 186 1.39 0.47 -9.28
C LEU A 186 -0.04 0.50 -9.82
N LEU A 187 -0.43 1.57 -10.52
CA LEU A 187 -1.73 1.68 -11.17
C LEU A 187 -1.89 0.66 -12.31
N ALA A 188 -0.85 0.46 -13.13
CA ALA A 188 -0.84 -0.57 -14.16
C ALA A 188 -0.91 -1.99 -13.57
N GLU A 189 -0.19 -2.28 -12.47
CA GLU A 189 -0.26 -3.56 -11.74
C GLU A 189 -1.65 -3.81 -11.14
N MET A 190 -2.40 -2.75 -10.83
CA MET A 190 -3.80 -2.82 -10.39
C MET A 190 -4.80 -2.91 -11.56
N ASN A 191 -4.32 -2.98 -12.81
CA ASN A 191 -5.12 -2.96 -14.05
C ASN A 191 -6.01 -1.71 -14.16
N ALA A 192 -5.55 -0.56 -13.68
CA ALA A 192 -6.23 0.71 -13.88
C ALA A 192 -6.25 1.09 -15.36
N ASP A 193 -7.26 1.88 -15.78
CA ASP A 193 -7.32 2.35 -17.16
C ASP A 193 -6.18 3.33 -17.48
N ILE A 194 -5.85 3.46 -18.76
CA ILE A 194 -4.70 4.25 -19.22
C ILE A 194 -4.75 5.72 -18.76
N ASN A 195 -5.94 6.32 -18.64
CA ASN A 195 -6.03 7.71 -18.18
C ASN A 195 -5.65 7.84 -16.70
N THR A 196 -6.01 6.84 -15.89
CA THR A 196 -5.62 6.77 -14.48
C THR A 196 -4.11 6.60 -14.35
N VAL A 197 -3.50 5.73 -15.18
CA VAL A 197 -2.03 5.55 -15.22
C VAL A 197 -1.32 6.84 -15.62
N TYR A 198 -1.80 7.52 -16.67
CA TYR A 198 -1.28 8.82 -17.08
C TYR A 198 -1.42 9.86 -15.96
N ALA A 199 -2.57 9.93 -15.28
CA ALA A 199 -2.73 10.83 -14.13
C ALA A 199 -1.73 10.53 -13.00
N GLY A 200 -1.41 9.25 -12.76
CA GLY A 200 -0.38 8.82 -11.82
C GLY A 200 1.01 9.39 -12.10
N MET A 201 1.37 9.54 -13.38
CA MET A 201 2.65 10.17 -13.78
C MET A 201 2.71 11.67 -13.45
N PHE A 202 1.59 12.30 -13.08
CA PHE A 202 1.47 13.73 -12.78
C PHE A 202 0.87 14.00 -11.39
N CYS A 203 0.80 12.99 -10.52
CA CYS A 203 0.11 13.05 -9.21
C CYS A 203 0.60 14.19 -8.28
N ASP A 204 1.85 14.60 -8.43
CA ASP A 204 2.49 15.66 -7.64
C ASP A 204 2.72 16.96 -8.43
N ALA A 205 2.37 17.00 -9.72
CA ALA A 205 2.75 18.10 -10.61
C ALA A 205 2.27 19.46 -10.08
N LEU A 206 0.99 19.57 -9.73
CA LEU A 206 0.38 20.82 -9.23
C LEU A 206 0.85 21.21 -7.82
N ASN A 207 1.32 20.25 -7.03
CA ASN A 207 1.66 20.46 -5.62
C ASN A 207 3.16 20.65 -5.38
N LYS A 208 4.03 20.19 -6.31
CA LYS A 208 5.49 20.11 -6.13
C LYS A 208 6.28 20.81 -7.22
N THR A 209 5.62 21.28 -8.27
CA THR A 209 6.24 21.96 -9.41
C THR A 209 5.57 23.31 -9.67
N ALA A 210 6.01 24.03 -10.70
CA ALA A 210 5.40 25.30 -11.11
C ALA A 210 4.27 25.13 -12.14
N VAL A 211 3.91 23.89 -12.47
CA VAL A 211 2.87 23.57 -13.45
C VAL A 211 1.51 24.00 -12.94
N ILE A 212 0.70 24.58 -13.82
CA ILE A 212 -0.69 24.97 -13.55
C ILE A 212 -1.68 24.01 -14.25
N PRO A 213 -2.95 23.91 -13.80
CA PRO A 213 -3.95 23.00 -14.37
C PRO A 213 -4.10 23.12 -15.89
N GLU A 214 -4.08 24.34 -16.43
CA GLU A 214 -4.23 24.61 -17.86
C GLU A 214 -3.11 23.95 -18.69
N GLN A 215 -1.89 23.85 -18.13
CA GLN A 215 -0.77 23.17 -18.79
C GLN A 215 -0.96 21.64 -18.76
N LEU A 216 -1.50 21.08 -17.68
CA LEU A 216 -1.81 19.64 -17.63
C LEU A 216 -2.86 19.25 -18.68
N GLN A 217 -3.88 20.09 -18.89
CA GLN A 217 -4.91 19.85 -19.90
C GLN A 217 -4.37 19.88 -21.34
N GLN A 218 -3.25 20.56 -21.58
CA GLN A 218 -2.57 20.55 -22.88
C GLN A 218 -1.69 19.31 -23.08
N ILE A 219 -1.17 18.72 -22.00
CA ILE A 219 -0.26 17.58 -22.04
C ILE A 219 -1.02 16.25 -22.02
N LEU A 220 -2.08 16.17 -21.21
CA LEU A 220 -2.80 14.94 -20.92
C LEU A 220 -4.13 14.86 -21.67
N PRO A 221 -4.62 13.64 -22.00
CA PRO A 221 -6.02 13.45 -22.38
C PRO A 221 -6.96 14.05 -21.32
N ALA A 222 -8.08 14.63 -21.76
CA ALA A 222 -9.00 15.38 -20.89
C ALA A 222 -9.40 14.61 -19.61
N LYS A 223 -9.66 13.30 -19.72
CA LYS A 223 -9.99 12.46 -18.55
C LYS A 223 -8.80 12.34 -17.59
N ALA A 224 -7.59 12.11 -18.10
CA ALA A 224 -6.38 12.01 -17.28
C ALA A 224 -6.04 13.33 -16.56
N ALA A 225 -6.17 14.47 -17.26
CA ALA A 225 -5.98 15.79 -16.66
C ALA A 225 -6.96 16.03 -15.50
N ALA A 226 -8.25 15.74 -15.71
CA ALA A 226 -9.28 15.89 -14.67
C ALA A 226 -9.02 15.00 -13.44
N ILE A 227 -8.53 13.76 -13.66
CA ILE A 227 -8.14 12.86 -12.55
C ILE A 227 -6.95 13.45 -11.79
N ALA A 228 -5.90 13.90 -12.49
CA ALA A 228 -4.69 14.46 -11.88
C ALA A 228 -4.99 15.75 -11.07
N GLU A 229 -5.84 16.63 -11.61
CA GLU A 229 -6.30 17.84 -10.92
C GLU A 229 -7.05 17.50 -9.64
N LYS A 230 -8.09 16.66 -9.70
CA LYS A 230 -8.85 16.23 -8.52
C LYS A 230 -7.96 15.50 -7.52
N ALA A 231 -7.04 14.66 -8.00
CA ALA A 231 -6.08 13.98 -7.16
C ALA A 231 -5.05 14.94 -6.54
N SER A 232 -4.95 16.21 -6.92
CA SER A 232 -4.07 17.16 -6.23
C SER A 232 -4.70 17.76 -4.96
N GLU A 233 -6.02 17.62 -4.79
CA GLU A 233 -6.79 18.20 -3.69
C GLU A 233 -6.59 17.50 -2.34
N ILE A 234 -7.18 18.06 -1.28
CA ILE A 234 -7.02 17.61 0.11
C ILE A 234 -7.86 16.34 0.38
N PRO A 235 -7.34 15.36 1.15
CA PRO A 235 -8.01 14.09 1.46
C PRO A 235 -9.47 14.11 1.89
N CYS A 236 -9.92 15.16 2.58
CA CYS A 236 -11.30 15.29 3.06
C CYS A 236 -12.34 15.42 1.94
N ALA A 237 -11.92 15.75 0.71
CA ALA A 237 -12.83 15.84 -0.44
C ALA A 237 -13.14 14.49 -1.10
N PHE A 238 -12.46 13.40 -0.71
CA PHE A 238 -12.50 12.14 -1.46
C PHE A 238 -13.61 11.16 -1.05
N GLU A 239 -14.44 11.48 -0.05
CA GLU A 239 -15.56 10.60 0.34
C GLU A 239 -16.53 10.34 -0.83
N THR A 240 -16.72 11.32 -1.70
CA THR A 240 -17.58 11.25 -2.90
C THR A 240 -16.79 11.22 -4.22
N ALA A 241 -15.47 11.07 -4.16
CA ALA A 241 -14.65 11.06 -5.37
C ALA A 241 -14.85 9.79 -6.21
N GLU A 242 -14.57 9.96 -7.50
CA GLU A 242 -14.52 8.89 -8.50
C GLU A 242 -13.43 7.86 -8.16
N GLU A 243 -13.64 6.63 -8.62
CA GLU A 243 -12.80 5.48 -8.32
C GLU A 243 -11.34 5.70 -8.75
N GLU A 244 -11.15 6.29 -9.93
CA GLU A 244 -9.85 6.59 -10.53
C GLU A 244 -9.03 7.57 -9.67
N VAL A 245 -9.67 8.60 -9.12
CA VAL A 245 -9.02 9.59 -8.23
C VAL A 245 -8.56 8.93 -6.94
N ILE A 246 -9.40 8.04 -6.39
CA ILE A 246 -9.06 7.28 -5.18
C ILE A 246 -7.88 6.34 -5.46
N LEU A 247 -7.87 5.64 -6.60
CA LEU A 247 -6.75 4.76 -7.00
C LEU A 247 -5.42 5.50 -7.09
N VAL A 248 -5.39 6.68 -7.74
CA VAL A 248 -4.18 7.51 -7.81
C VAL A 248 -3.68 7.86 -6.41
N LYS A 249 -4.57 8.29 -5.51
CA LYS A 249 -4.19 8.63 -4.13
C LYS A 249 -3.68 7.44 -3.32
N LEU A 250 -4.28 6.27 -3.52
CA LEU A 250 -3.86 5.04 -2.87
C LEU A 250 -2.48 4.59 -3.35
N ALA A 251 -2.23 4.62 -4.67
CA ALA A 251 -0.93 4.31 -5.25
C ALA A 251 0.16 5.31 -4.83
N GLU A 252 -0.14 6.62 -4.86
CA GLU A 252 0.73 7.69 -4.40
C GLU A 252 1.14 7.46 -2.93
N ARG A 253 0.15 7.21 -2.06
CA ARG A 253 0.44 6.96 -0.65
C ARG A 253 1.25 5.69 -0.44
N LEU A 254 0.94 4.61 -1.18
CA LEU A 254 1.65 3.35 -1.05
C LEU A 254 3.14 3.52 -1.36
N HIS A 255 3.47 4.17 -2.48
CA HIS A 255 4.86 4.44 -2.82
C HIS A 255 5.56 5.33 -1.77
N ASN A 256 4.87 6.36 -1.25
CA ASN A 256 5.40 7.19 -0.18
C ASN A 256 5.68 6.39 1.10
N MET A 257 4.81 5.46 1.48
CA MET A 257 5.02 4.59 2.65
C MET A 257 6.17 3.60 2.45
N ARG A 258 6.36 3.07 1.23
CA ARG A 258 7.51 2.20 0.89
C ARG A 258 8.85 2.91 0.93
N THR A 259 8.87 4.21 0.65
CA THR A 259 10.08 5.06 0.64
C THR A 259 10.25 5.92 1.89
N LEU A 260 9.43 5.71 2.92
CA LEU A 260 9.37 6.59 4.09
C LEU A 260 10.65 6.59 4.94
N LYS A 261 11.45 5.51 4.88
CA LYS A 261 12.72 5.35 5.62
C LYS A 261 13.75 6.47 5.39
N PHE A 262 13.66 7.19 4.26
CA PHE A 262 14.57 8.30 3.92
C PHE A 262 14.19 9.63 4.59
N MET A 263 13.03 9.71 5.25
CA MET A 263 12.58 10.90 5.97
C MET A 263 13.02 10.85 7.45
N ASP A 264 13.00 12.00 8.13
CA ASP A 264 13.21 12.06 9.57
C ASP A 264 12.08 11.36 10.35
N LYS A 265 12.40 10.85 11.56
CA LYS A 265 11.47 10.06 12.37
C LYS A 265 10.13 10.76 12.65
N GLN A 266 10.16 12.08 12.87
CA GLN A 266 8.94 12.84 13.12
C GLN A 266 8.02 12.84 11.89
N LYS A 267 8.56 13.07 10.70
CA LYS A 267 7.80 12.96 9.44
C LYS A 267 7.35 11.54 9.13
N GLN A 268 8.16 10.53 9.46
CA GLN A 268 7.77 9.13 9.32
C GLN A 268 6.51 8.83 10.13
N GLU A 269 6.52 9.16 11.43
CA GLU A 269 5.37 8.97 12.31
C GLU A 269 4.15 9.78 11.85
N GLN A 270 4.35 11.05 11.44
CA GLN A 270 3.26 11.88 10.93
C GLN A 270 2.59 11.24 9.70
N LYS A 271 3.38 10.83 8.70
CA LYS A 271 2.87 10.25 7.46
C LYS A 271 2.20 8.89 7.68
N ALA A 272 2.69 8.10 8.64
CA ALA A 272 2.07 6.86 9.05
C ALA A 272 0.70 7.09 9.72
N ARG A 273 0.58 8.09 10.62
CA ARG A 273 -0.72 8.47 11.21
C ARG A 273 -1.70 8.95 10.14
N GLU A 274 -1.28 9.86 9.26
CA GLU A 274 -2.11 10.34 8.14
C GLU A 274 -2.64 9.17 7.28
N THR A 275 -1.79 8.16 7.03
CA THR A 275 -2.17 6.97 6.25
C THR A 275 -3.33 6.22 6.91
N LEU A 276 -3.22 5.94 8.21
CA LEU A 276 -4.27 5.23 8.95
C LEU A 276 -5.54 6.05 9.11
N GLU A 277 -5.43 7.37 9.28
CA GLU A 277 -6.57 8.24 9.59
C GLU A 277 -7.34 8.76 8.37
N GLN A 278 -6.66 8.91 7.23
CA GLN A 278 -7.20 9.57 6.04
C GLN A 278 -7.20 8.66 4.81
N ILE A 279 -6.19 7.79 4.66
CA ILE A 279 -6.03 6.99 3.43
C ILE A 279 -6.66 5.61 3.57
N MET A 280 -6.58 4.98 4.74
CA MET A 280 -7.19 3.67 5.00
C MET A 280 -8.72 3.64 4.77
N PRO A 281 -9.52 4.66 5.13
CA PRO A 281 -10.94 4.70 4.79
C PRO A 281 -11.19 4.58 3.27
N LEU A 282 -10.36 5.25 2.46
CA LEU A 282 -10.43 5.18 1.00
C LEU A 282 -10.06 3.78 0.48
N ALA A 283 -9.00 3.19 1.02
CA ALA A 283 -8.56 1.83 0.66
C ALA A 283 -9.65 0.78 0.97
N ARG A 284 -10.37 0.95 2.09
CA ARG A 284 -11.49 0.09 2.47
C ARG A 284 -12.69 0.27 1.55
N LYS A 285 -13.02 1.51 1.16
CA LYS A 285 -14.09 1.82 0.20
C LYS A 285 -13.88 1.11 -1.14
N MET A 286 -12.62 1.03 -1.60
CA MET A 286 -12.24 0.34 -2.83
C MET A 286 -12.33 -1.18 -2.77
N GLY A 287 -12.47 -1.78 -1.58
CA GLY A 287 -12.46 -3.24 -1.42
C GLY A 287 -11.12 -3.93 -1.75
N ASN A 288 -10.06 -3.16 -2.06
CA ASN A 288 -8.74 -3.70 -2.37
C ASN A 288 -8.01 -4.08 -1.07
N SER A 289 -8.30 -5.28 -0.58
CA SER A 289 -7.77 -5.80 0.69
C SER A 289 -6.25 -5.90 0.71
N ARG A 290 -5.61 -6.18 -0.42
CA ARG A 290 -4.14 -6.25 -0.56
C ARG A 290 -3.49 -4.90 -0.30
N LEU A 291 -3.95 -3.86 -0.99
CA LEU A 291 -3.43 -2.51 -0.83
C LEU A 291 -3.73 -1.95 0.58
N ALA A 292 -4.94 -2.19 1.10
CA ALA A 292 -5.30 -1.79 2.46
C ALA A 292 -4.40 -2.45 3.51
N ASN A 293 -4.12 -3.75 3.37
CA ASN A 293 -3.23 -4.45 4.28
C ASN A 293 -1.80 -3.87 4.23
N GLU A 294 -1.24 -3.68 3.03
CA GLU A 294 0.13 -3.19 2.91
C GLU A 294 0.30 -1.77 3.48
N LEU A 295 -0.63 -0.86 3.19
CA LEU A 295 -0.64 0.48 3.77
C LEU A 295 -0.73 0.45 5.30
N ASN A 296 -1.59 -0.41 5.84
CA ASN A 296 -1.73 -0.60 7.28
C ASN A 296 -0.41 -1.09 7.90
N ASP A 297 0.26 -2.03 7.25
CA ASP A 297 1.45 -2.69 7.78
C ASP A 297 2.65 -1.77 7.76
N LEU A 298 2.83 -1.04 6.66
CA LEU A 298 3.84 0.00 6.56
C LEU A 298 3.58 1.10 7.59
N ALA A 299 2.33 1.53 7.78
CA ALA A 299 2.02 2.55 8.77
C ALA A 299 2.33 2.09 10.20
N LEU A 300 1.94 0.85 10.55
CA LEU A 300 2.20 0.30 11.87
C LEU A 300 3.69 0.09 12.13
N LYS A 301 4.47 -0.30 11.12
CA LYS A 301 5.95 -0.37 11.21
C LYS A 301 6.55 0.94 11.74
N TYR A 302 6.18 2.08 11.17
CA TYR A 302 6.72 3.38 11.59
C TYR A 302 6.11 3.92 12.88
N LEU A 303 5.00 3.37 13.36
CA LEU A 303 4.34 3.82 14.61
C LEU A 303 4.65 2.96 15.83
N CYS A 304 5.02 1.70 15.65
CA CYS A 304 5.24 0.74 16.72
C CYS A 304 6.74 0.44 16.96
N GLY A 305 7.61 0.78 16.03
CA GLY A 305 9.00 0.29 16.01
C GLY A 305 9.10 -1.12 15.43
N GLU A 306 10.30 -1.51 14.99
CA GLU A 306 10.65 -2.92 14.75
C GLU A 306 10.90 -3.66 16.07
#